data_AF-A0A966Q245-F1
#
_entry.id   AF-A0A966Q245-F1
#
_cell.length_a   1.000
_cell.length_b   1.000
_cell.length_c   1.000
_cell.angle_alpha   90.00
_cell.angle_beta   90.00
_cell.angle_gamma   90.00
#
_symmetry.space_group_name_H-M   'P 1'
#
loop_
_entity.id
_entity.type
_entity.pdbx_description
1 polymer ?
#
loop_
_entity_poly.entity_id
_entity_poly.type
_entity_poly.pdbx_seq_one_letter_code
_entity_poly.pdbx_strand_id
1 'polypeptide(L)'
;MAEYIIMKTGDALSNALGIENIVDIIPAAAKKLPLVVRSEQTVIDAPTENQADQDEDYRLARRTFRDLINKGNDAIEGIGDLAKESESPRAYEVMATLMKTVADTTKDLFDLQKKTKDLKGGDNNKKLDETNVTIDKAVFVGTTAELLHQLKNR
;
A
#
# COMPACT_ATOMS: atom_id res chain seq x y z
N MET A 1 -40.27 -10.67 56.34
CA MET A 1 -39.49 -11.10 55.16
C MET A 1 -39.03 -9.82 54.47
N ALA A 2 -37.72 -9.62 54.33
CA ALA A 2 -37.08 -8.30 54.18
C ALA A 2 -37.25 -7.64 52.79
N GLU A 3 -37.47 -6.32 52.79
CA GLU A 3 -37.28 -5.45 51.62
C GLU A 3 -35.81 -5.02 51.54
N TYR A 4 -35.19 -5.21 50.38
CA TYR A 4 -33.84 -4.72 50.08
C TYR A 4 -33.94 -3.50 49.15
N ILE A 5 -33.62 -2.33 49.70
CA ILE A 5 -33.54 -1.07 48.95
C ILE A 5 -32.23 -1.08 48.15
N ILE A 6 -32.32 -1.22 46.83
CA ILE A 6 -31.19 -0.98 45.92
C ILE A 6 -31.08 0.52 45.70
N MET A 7 -30.14 1.18 46.39
CA MET A 7 -29.70 2.54 46.07
C MET A 7 -29.11 2.57 44.66
N LYS A 8 -29.73 3.35 43.76
CA LYS A 8 -29.14 3.70 42.46
C LYS A 8 -27.94 4.62 42.68
N THR A 9 -26.74 4.07 42.57
CA THR A 9 -25.44 4.77 42.64
C THR A 9 -25.12 5.65 41.42
N GLY A 10 -26.10 5.95 40.56
CA GLY A 10 -25.90 6.75 39.34
C GLY A 10 -26.19 8.25 39.46
N ASP A 11 -27.04 8.68 40.41
CA ASP A 11 -27.49 10.09 40.49
C ASP A 11 -26.53 11.00 41.27
N ALA A 12 -25.78 10.44 42.22
CA ALA A 12 -24.88 11.25 43.07
C ALA A 12 -23.67 11.81 42.30
N LEU A 13 -23.23 11.12 41.24
CA LEU A 13 -22.08 11.54 40.43
C LEU A 13 -22.46 12.64 39.43
N SER A 14 -23.66 12.56 38.85
CA SER A 14 -24.19 13.55 37.91
C SER A 14 -24.39 14.92 38.57
N ASN A 15 -24.87 14.93 39.82
CA ASN A 15 -25.14 16.15 40.57
C ASN A 15 -23.85 16.80 41.17
N ALA A 16 -22.82 16.00 41.45
CA ALA A 16 -21.53 16.49 41.95
C ALA A 16 -20.67 17.14 40.86
N LEU A 17 -20.88 16.78 39.58
CA LEU A 17 -20.10 17.27 38.45
C LEU A 17 -20.79 18.42 37.68
N GLY A 18 -21.96 18.89 38.13
CA GLY A 18 -22.65 20.04 37.53
C GLY A 18 -23.04 19.85 36.08
N ILE A 19 -23.19 18.61 35.60
CA ILE A 19 -23.60 18.32 34.24
C ILE A 19 -25.12 18.26 34.22
N GLU A 20 -25.75 19.39 33.91
CA GLU A 20 -27.17 19.39 33.57
C GLU A 20 -27.37 18.49 32.36
N ASN A 21 -28.41 17.65 32.45
CA ASN A 21 -28.75 16.64 31.48
C ASN A 21 -29.18 17.32 30.16
N ILE A 22 -28.23 17.59 29.27
CA ILE A 22 -28.46 18.04 27.89
C ILE A 22 -28.98 16.86 27.05
N VAL A 23 -30.17 16.38 27.40
CA VAL A 23 -31.01 15.54 26.56
C VAL A 23 -32.25 16.35 26.28
N ASP A 24 -32.12 17.34 25.40
CA ASP A 24 -33.20 17.89 24.56
C ASP A 24 -32.61 19.05 23.76
N ILE A 25 -32.53 18.88 22.43
CA ILE A 25 -32.32 19.82 21.31
C ILE A 25 -31.37 19.14 20.30
N ILE A 26 -31.88 18.16 19.55
CA ILE A 26 -31.44 17.92 18.16
C ILE A 26 -32.71 17.71 17.33
N PRO A 27 -33.06 18.64 16.42
CA PRO A 27 -34.23 18.48 15.57
C PRO A 27 -34.00 17.36 14.55
N ALA A 28 -35.04 16.55 14.35
CA ALA A 28 -35.09 15.44 13.41
C ALA A 28 -34.94 15.92 11.95
N ALA A 29 -33.71 15.95 11.46
CA ALA A 29 -33.42 15.99 10.02
C ALA A 29 -32.09 15.27 9.78
N ALA A 30 -32.14 13.94 9.86
CA ALA A 30 -31.04 13.05 9.49
C ALA A 30 -30.75 13.19 7.99
N LYS A 31 -29.88 14.15 7.64
CA LYS A 31 -29.18 14.17 6.37
C LYS A 31 -28.33 12.89 6.33
N LYS A 32 -28.75 11.92 5.52
CA LYS A 32 -28.03 10.65 5.34
C LYS A 32 -26.59 10.96 4.96
N LEU A 33 -25.69 10.83 5.93
CA LEU A 33 -24.25 10.76 5.67
C LEU A 33 -24.03 9.54 4.78
N PRO A 34 -23.21 9.63 3.72
CA PRO A 34 -22.89 8.47 2.92
C PRO A 34 -22.19 7.46 3.84
N LEU A 35 -22.80 6.29 3.99
CA LEU A 35 -22.17 5.13 4.60
C LEU A 35 -20.89 4.86 3.81
N VAL A 36 -19.75 5.19 4.41
CA VAL A 36 -18.45 4.78 3.92
C VAL A 36 -18.44 3.26 4.00
N VAL A 37 -18.68 2.63 2.86
CA VAL A 37 -18.52 1.19 2.67
C VAL A 37 -17.06 0.89 2.98
N ARG A 38 -16.83 0.40 4.19
CA ARG A 38 -15.54 -0.11 4.63
C ARG A 38 -15.23 -1.31 3.74
N SER A 39 -14.41 -1.10 2.72
CA SER A 39 -13.95 -2.16 1.82
C SER A 39 -13.40 -3.30 2.66
N GLU A 40 -13.82 -4.52 2.35
CA GLU A 40 -13.43 -5.76 3.02
C GLU A 40 -11.92 -5.78 3.28
N GLN A 41 -11.55 -5.97 4.55
CA GLN A 41 -10.16 -6.29 4.89
C GLN A 41 -9.88 -7.68 4.32
N THR A 42 -9.06 -7.75 3.28
CA THR A 42 -8.50 -9.01 2.79
C THR A 42 -7.68 -9.63 3.91
N VAL A 43 -8.09 -10.81 4.36
CA VAL A 43 -7.37 -11.64 5.31
C VAL A 43 -6.01 -11.96 4.70
N ILE A 44 -4.93 -11.62 5.41
CA ILE A 44 -3.57 -11.98 5.00
C ILE A 44 -3.32 -13.43 5.44
N ASP A 45 -3.48 -14.37 4.52
CA ASP A 45 -3.08 -15.76 4.74
C ASP A 45 -1.54 -15.87 4.81
N ALA A 46 -1.05 -16.88 5.53
CA ALA A 46 0.39 -17.09 5.72
C ALA A 46 1.10 -17.31 4.38
N PRO A 47 2.37 -16.85 4.22
CA PRO A 47 3.08 -16.96 2.96
C PRO A 47 3.20 -18.43 2.56
N THR A 48 2.56 -18.80 1.46
CA THR A 48 2.70 -20.11 0.84
C THR A 48 3.76 -20.00 -0.25
N GLU A 49 4.62 -21.01 -0.36
CA GLU A 49 5.85 -20.98 -1.17
C GLU A 49 5.59 -21.05 -2.70
N ASN A 50 4.35 -20.81 -3.16
CA ASN A 50 3.99 -20.89 -4.58
C ASN A 50 4.25 -19.56 -5.30
N GLN A 51 4.75 -19.64 -6.53
CA GLN A 51 4.97 -18.47 -7.40
C GLN A 51 3.69 -17.69 -7.73
N ALA A 52 2.53 -18.37 -7.77
CA ALA A 52 1.24 -17.72 -8.00
C ALA A 52 0.83 -16.81 -6.82
N ASP A 53 1.13 -17.24 -5.60
CA ASP A 53 0.82 -16.48 -4.37
C ASP A 53 1.71 -15.24 -4.28
N GLN A 54 3.00 -15.36 -4.67
CA GLN A 54 3.94 -14.23 -4.73
C GLN A 54 3.51 -13.13 -5.71
N ASP A 55 2.95 -13.50 -6.86
CA ASP A 55 2.48 -12.54 -7.86
C ASP A 55 1.21 -11.82 -7.40
N GLU A 56 0.30 -12.53 -6.74
CA GLU A 56 -0.89 -11.91 -6.14
C GLU A 56 -0.54 -11.00 -4.96
N ASP A 57 0.40 -11.40 -4.10
CA ASP A 57 0.93 -10.56 -3.01
C ASP A 57 1.58 -9.29 -3.55
N TYR A 58 2.38 -9.41 -4.62
CA TYR A 58 2.96 -8.24 -5.29
C TYR A 58 1.89 -7.32 -5.85
N ARG A 59 0.86 -7.86 -6.51
CA ARG A 59 -0.25 -7.06 -7.04
C ARG A 59 -1.03 -6.38 -5.93
N LEU A 60 -1.29 -7.07 -4.82
CA LEU A 60 -1.96 -6.53 -3.65
C LEU A 60 -1.14 -5.39 -3.04
N ALA A 61 0.14 -5.63 -2.74
CA ALA A 61 1.04 -4.61 -2.19
C ALA A 61 1.12 -3.38 -3.11
N ARG A 62 1.27 -3.59 -4.43
CA ARG A 62 1.29 -2.50 -5.41
C ARG A 62 0.00 -1.68 -5.43
N ARG A 63 -1.16 -2.33 -5.35
CA ARG A 63 -2.46 -1.64 -5.25
C ARG A 63 -2.54 -0.84 -3.96
N THR A 64 -2.24 -1.46 -2.82
CA THR A 64 -2.27 -0.82 -1.50
C THR A 64 -1.37 0.42 -1.45
N PHE A 65 -0.13 0.34 -1.94
CA PHE A 65 0.75 1.50 -1.96
C PHE A 65 0.24 2.61 -2.88
N ARG A 66 -0.34 2.28 -4.03
CA ARG A 66 -0.94 3.29 -4.93
C ARG A 66 -2.14 3.96 -4.29
N ASP A 67 -3.01 3.19 -3.65
CA ASP A 67 -4.17 3.71 -2.93
C ASP A 67 -3.74 4.60 -1.75
N LEU A 68 -2.69 4.22 -1.03
CA LEU A 68 -2.15 4.99 0.08
C LEU A 68 -1.53 6.31 -0.40
N ILE A 69 -0.82 6.31 -1.53
CA ILE A 69 -0.26 7.53 -2.14
C ILE A 69 -1.39 8.48 -2.58
N ASN A 70 -2.43 7.95 -3.24
CA ASN A 70 -3.56 8.76 -3.67
C ASN A 70 -4.29 9.38 -2.47
N LYS A 71 -4.66 8.57 -1.48
CA LYS A 71 -5.30 9.05 -0.24
C LYS A 71 -4.39 10.01 0.55
N GLY A 72 -3.08 9.78 0.51
CA GLY A 72 -2.08 10.64 1.12
C GLY A 72 -2.04 12.02 0.46
N ASN A 73 -2.08 12.08 -0.88
CA ASN A 73 -2.15 13.34 -1.62
C ASN A 73 -3.46 14.08 -1.33
N ASP A 74 -4.61 13.40 -1.34
CA ASP A 74 -5.90 14.00 -0.99
C ASP A 74 -5.89 14.56 0.44
N ALA A 75 -5.28 13.82 1.39
CA ALA A 75 -5.14 14.25 2.77
C ALA A 75 -4.19 15.46 2.91
N ILE A 76 -3.12 15.54 2.10
CA ILE A 76 -2.22 16.70 2.06
C ILE A 76 -2.97 17.94 1.58
N GLU A 77 -3.82 17.82 0.55
CA GLU A 77 -4.66 18.93 0.09
C GLU A 77 -5.63 19.38 1.19
N GLY A 78 -6.34 18.44 1.83
CA GLY A 78 -7.27 18.77 2.91
C GLY A 78 -6.59 19.40 4.14
N ILE A 79 -5.41 18.91 4.53
CA ILE A 79 -4.61 19.55 5.60
C ILE A 79 -4.07 20.90 5.14
N GLY A 80 -3.72 21.06 3.86
CA GLY A 80 -3.26 22.32 3.29
C GLY A 80 -4.32 23.41 3.39
N ASP A 81 -5.58 23.09 3.13
CA ASP A 81 -6.69 24.02 3.28
C ASP A 81 -6.95 24.36 4.75
N LEU A 82 -6.91 23.35 5.64
CA LEU A 82 -7.02 23.58 7.09
C LEU A 82 -5.85 24.42 7.63
N ALA A 83 -4.62 24.22 7.14
CA ALA A 83 -3.45 24.97 7.55
C ALA A 83 -3.50 26.43 7.11
N LYS A 84 -4.12 26.71 5.95
CA LYS A 84 -4.42 28.07 5.50
C LYS A 84 -5.50 28.73 6.34
N GLU A 85 -6.59 28.01 6.65
CA GLU A 85 -7.70 28.53 7.45
C GLU A 85 -7.32 28.76 8.92
N SER A 86 -6.55 27.83 9.51
CA SER A 86 -6.20 27.90 10.93
C SER A 86 -4.97 28.77 11.19
N GLU A 87 -4.27 29.22 10.15
CA GLU A 87 -2.98 29.96 10.19
C GLU A 87 -1.97 29.39 11.22
N SER A 88 -2.00 28.07 11.46
CA SER A 88 -1.26 27.45 12.55
C SER A 88 0.09 26.95 12.06
N PRO A 89 1.23 27.42 12.60
CA PRO A 89 2.55 26.89 12.27
C PRO A 89 2.63 25.38 12.48
N ARG A 90 1.90 24.85 13.46
CA ARG A 90 1.85 23.43 13.76
C ARG A 90 1.17 22.60 12.66
N ALA A 91 0.16 23.15 11.99
CA ALA A 91 -0.52 22.47 10.89
C ALA A 91 0.42 22.24 9.70
N TYR A 92 1.28 23.23 9.40
CA TYR A 92 2.31 23.10 8.37
C TYR A 92 3.39 22.06 8.72
N GLU A 93 3.77 21.92 10.00
CA GLU A 93 4.70 20.87 10.43
C GLU A 93 4.11 19.46 10.26
N VAL A 94 2.83 19.29 10.62
CA VAL A 94 2.12 18.02 10.44
C VAL A 94 1.97 17.70 8.96
N MET A 95 1.65 18.70 8.13
CA MET A 95 1.61 18.55 6.67
C MET A 95 2.97 18.12 6.10
N ALA A 96 4.07 18.75 6.54
CA ALA A 96 5.41 18.36 6.12
C ALA A 96 5.76 16.92 6.54
N THR A 97 5.31 16.50 7.72
CA THR A 97 5.45 15.12 8.19
C THR A 97 4.65 14.14 7.32
N LEU A 98 3.39 14.48 6.98
CA LEU A 98 2.57 13.66 6.11
C LEU A 98 3.16 13.54 4.69
N MET A 99 3.63 14.64 4.12
CA MET A 99 4.34 14.66 2.83
C MET A 99 5.54 13.72 2.85
N LYS A 100 6.32 13.73 3.94
CA LYS A 100 7.44 12.81 4.11
C LYS A 100 6.98 11.36 4.14
N THR A 101 5.93 11.03 4.87
CA THR A 101 5.36 9.67 4.89
C THR A 101 4.87 9.23 3.50
N VAL A 102 4.25 10.12 2.72
CA VAL A 102 3.85 9.81 1.33
C VAL A 102 5.06 9.60 0.42
N ALA A 103 6.12 10.38 0.58
CA ALA A 103 7.37 10.21 -0.15
C ALA A 103 8.05 8.88 0.20
N ASP A 104 8.11 8.52 1.49
CA ASP A 104 8.67 7.25 1.96
C ASP A 104 7.84 6.07 1.43
N THR A 105 6.51 6.16 1.46
CA THR A 105 5.60 5.15 0.87
C THR A 105 5.83 4.98 -0.64
N THR A 106 6.08 6.09 -1.35
CA THR A 106 6.39 6.08 -2.78
C THR A 106 7.73 5.39 -3.04
N LYS A 107 8.74 5.64 -2.19
CA LYS A 107 10.03 4.96 -2.23
C LYS A 107 9.88 3.46 -1.98
N ASP A 108 9.11 3.05 -0.98
CA ASP A 108 8.85 1.65 -0.67
C ASP A 108 8.21 0.93 -1.85
N LEU A 109 7.34 1.61 -2.59
CA LEU A 109 6.76 1.07 -3.82
C LEU A 109 7.79 0.86 -4.94
N PHE A 110 8.74 1.78 -5.10
CA PHE A 110 9.87 1.57 -6.03
C PHE A 110 10.77 0.42 -5.58
N ASP A 111 11.05 0.33 -4.28
CA ASP A 111 11.87 -0.74 -3.71
C ASP A 111 11.18 -2.11 -3.84
N LEU A 112 9.85 -2.17 -3.69
CA LEU A 112 9.04 -3.37 -3.98
C LEU A 112 9.19 -3.81 -5.44
N GLN A 113 9.07 -2.86 -6.38
CA GLN A 113 9.23 -3.15 -7.80
C GLN A 113 10.64 -3.65 -8.12
N LYS A 114 11.67 -3.06 -7.50
CA LYS A 114 13.06 -3.50 -7.64
C LYS A 114 13.26 -4.90 -7.09
N LYS A 115 12.85 -5.17 -5.85
CA LYS A 115 12.94 -6.51 -5.23
C LYS A 115 12.21 -7.57 -6.05
N THR A 116 11.03 -7.26 -6.55
CA THR A 116 10.26 -8.21 -7.39
C THR A 116 10.96 -8.46 -8.71
N LYS A 117 11.56 -7.43 -9.32
CA LYS A 117 12.37 -7.59 -10.52
C LYS A 117 13.66 -8.36 -10.24
N ASP A 118 14.29 -8.20 -9.09
CA ASP A 118 15.49 -8.94 -8.71
C ASP A 118 15.15 -10.42 -8.44
N LEU A 119 14.02 -10.70 -7.75
CA LEU A 119 13.50 -12.05 -7.53
C LEU A 119 13.11 -12.76 -8.84
N LYS A 120 12.41 -12.07 -9.75
CA LYS A 120 12.07 -12.60 -11.09
C LYS A 120 13.27 -12.58 -12.05
N GLY A 121 14.23 -11.72 -11.80
CA GLY A 121 15.41 -11.45 -12.63
C GLY A 121 16.59 -12.36 -12.32
N GLY A 122 16.54 -13.11 -11.21
CA GLY A 122 17.44 -14.23 -10.94
C GLY A 122 17.44 -15.29 -12.05
N ASP A 123 16.38 -15.37 -12.87
CA ASP A 123 16.31 -16.24 -14.06
C ASP A 123 16.60 -15.50 -15.38
N ASN A 124 16.61 -14.17 -15.42
CA ASN A 124 16.96 -13.41 -16.63
C ASN A 124 18.48 -13.09 -16.72
N ASN A 125 19.24 -13.41 -15.67
CA ASN A 125 20.69 -13.61 -15.73
C ASN A 125 21.04 -15.11 -15.78
N LYS A 126 20.11 -15.97 -16.17
CA LYS A 126 20.44 -17.30 -16.66
C LYS A 126 20.98 -17.14 -18.08
N LYS A 127 22.30 -16.93 -18.13
CA LYS A 127 23.17 -17.34 -19.22
C LYS A 127 22.89 -16.71 -20.59
N LEU A 128 23.68 -15.68 -20.89
CA LEU A 128 24.30 -15.54 -22.21
C LEU A 128 25.43 -16.58 -22.43
N ASP A 129 25.55 -17.59 -21.56
CA ASP A 129 26.46 -18.72 -21.72
C ASP A 129 25.70 -19.95 -22.22
N GLU A 130 26.03 -20.44 -23.40
CA GLU A 130 25.51 -21.70 -23.93
C GLU A 130 24.05 -21.60 -24.39
N THR A 131 23.88 -20.81 -25.44
CA THR A 131 22.96 -21.18 -26.51
C THR A 131 23.26 -22.63 -26.91
N ASN A 132 22.53 -23.59 -26.32
CA ASN A 132 22.16 -24.84 -26.98
C ASN A 132 21.32 -24.44 -28.21
N VAL A 133 21.99 -23.86 -29.20
CA VAL A 133 21.49 -23.86 -30.57
C VAL A 133 21.51 -25.33 -30.93
N THR A 134 20.34 -25.93 -31.13
CA THR A 134 20.27 -27.20 -31.83
C THR A 134 20.69 -26.91 -33.28
N ILE A 135 22.00 -27.01 -33.53
CA ILE A 135 22.64 -26.79 -34.83
C ILE A 135 22.45 -28.04 -35.68
N ASP A 136 21.20 -28.39 -36.02
CA ASP A 136 20.95 -29.56 -36.87
C ASP A 136 21.01 -29.23 -38.37
N LYS A 137 21.12 -27.93 -38.72
CA LYS A 137 21.13 -27.46 -40.13
C LYS A 137 22.13 -26.35 -40.46
N ALA A 138 22.98 -25.89 -39.53
CA ALA A 138 24.01 -24.91 -39.91
C ALA A 138 25.24 -25.66 -40.43
N VAL A 139 25.49 -25.54 -41.74
CA VAL A 139 26.65 -26.17 -42.41
C VAL A 139 27.97 -25.45 -42.08
N PHE A 140 27.93 -24.29 -41.41
CA PHE A 140 29.09 -23.61 -40.86
C PHE A 140 28.69 -22.63 -39.75
N VAL A 141 29.34 -22.72 -38.59
CA VAL A 141 29.19 -21.77 -37.48
C VAL A 141 30.59 -21.26 -37.12
N GLY A 142 30.88 -20.03 -37.53
CA GLY A 142 32.18 -19.38 -37.37
C GLY A 142 32.17 -17.96 -37.91
N THR A 143 33.30 -17.25 -37.79
CA THR A 143 33.44 -15.89 -38.32
C THR A 143 33.60 -15.91 -39.85
N THR A 144 33.25 -14.82 -40.53
CA THR A 144 33.41 -14.70 -42.00
C THR A 144 34.86 -14.89 -42.46
N ALA A 145 35.83 -14.61 -41.59
CA ALA A 145 37.26 -14.86 -41.84
C ALA A 145 37.60 -16.35 -41.90
N GLU A 146 37.00 -17.18 -41.03
CA GLU A 146 37.22 -18.62 -41.00
C GLU A 146 36.57 -19.32 -42.21
N LEU A 147 35.40 -18.83 -42.65
CA LEU A 147 34.75 -19.29 -43.88
C LEU A 147 35.67 -19.07 -45.10
N LEU A 148 36.27 -17.88 -45.21
CA LEU A 148 37.20 -17.52 -46.28
C LEU A 148 38.47 -18.38 -46.28
N HIS A 149 38.95 -18.77 -45.10
CA HIS A 149 40.12 -19.64 -44.99
C HIS A 149 39.83 -21.06 -45.49
N GLN A 150 38.67 -21.63 -45.14
CA GLN A 150 38.26 -22.96 -45.63
C GLN A 150 38.00 -22.98 -47.15
N LEU A 151 37.49 -21.89 -47.72
CA LEU A 151 37.29 -21.75 -49.17
C LEU A 151 38.61 -21.59 -49.94
N LYS A 152 39.67 -21.10 -49.28
CA LYS A 152 40.98 -20.85 -49.91
C LYS A 152 41.94 -22.05 -49.82
N ASN A 153 41.68 -22.97 -48.91
CA ASN A 153 42.40 -24.26 -48.79
C ASN A 153 41.70 -25.42 -49.53
N ARG A 154 40.81 -25.09 -50.48
CA ARG A 154 40.13 -26.03 -51.38
C ARG A 154 40.71 -25.94 -52.79
#